data_AF-A0A7C3JMI3-F1
#
_entry.id   AF-A0A7C3JMI3-F1
#
_cell.length_a   1.000
_cell.length_b   1.000
_cell.length_c   1.000
_cell.angle_alpha   90.00
_cell.angle_beta   90.00
_cell.angle_gamma   90.00
#
_symmetry.space_group_name_H-M   'P 1'
#
loop_
_entity.id
_entity.type
_entity.pdbx_description
1 polymer ?
#
loop_
_entity_poly.entity_id
_entity_poly.type
_entity_poly.pdbx_seq_one_letter_code
_entity_poly.pdbx_strand_id
1 'polypeptide(L)' 'MAKQLNPGDKFPDFVVPTVNGGNLNLPADLTGEYAVIIFYRGAW' A
#
# COMPACT_ATOMS: atom_id res chain seq x y z
N MET A 1 -13.78 -1.02 -14.35
CA MET A 1 -13.20 -2.06 -13.46
C MET A 1 -11.81 -1.62 -13.04
N ALA A 2 -11.41 -1.89 -11.80
CA ALA A 2 -10.04 -1.60 -11.37
C ALA A 2 -9.03 -2.51 -12.11
N LYS A 3 -7.83 -2.00 -12.38
CA LYS A 3 -6.75 -2.81 -12.99
C LYS A 3 -6.25 -3.81 -11.94
N GLN A 4 -6.26 -5.10 -12.28
CA GLN A 4 -5.57 -6.12 -11.50
C GLN A 4 -4.05 -5.99 -11.69
N LEU A 5 -3.29 -5.99 -10.59
CA LEU A 5 -1.83 -6.01 -10.62
C LEU A 5 -1.30 -7.43 -10.87
N ASN A 6 -0.23 -7.53 -11.67
CA ASN A 6 0.50 -8.76 -11.98
C ASN A 6 1.97 -8.61 -11.55
N PRO A 7 2.74 -9.72 -11.45
CA PRO A 7 4.17 -9.64 -11.22
C PRO A 7 4.87 -8.73 -12.24
N GLY A 8 5.69 -7.81 -11.75
CA GLY A 8 6.41 -6.83 -12.56
C GLY A 8 5.64 -5.53 -12.85
N ASP A 9 4.33 -5.46 -12.56
CA ASP A 9 3.60 -4.18 -12.61
C ASP A 9 4.15 -3.20 -11.56
N LYS A 10 4.20 -1.92 -11.93
CA LYS A 10 4.43 -0.85 -10.94
C LYS A 10 3.25 -0.77 -9.99
N PHE A 11 3.54 -0.69 -8.69
CA PHE A 11 2.51 -0.41 -7.69
C PHE A 11 1.95 1.00 -7.92
N PRO A 12 0.62 1.20 -7.87
CA PRO A 12 0.02 2.52 -8.08
C PRO A 12 0.25 3.44 -6.89
N ASP A 13 0.22 4.75 -7.14
CA ASP A 13 0.20 5.72 -6.05
C ASP A 13 -1.10 5.59 -5.26
N PHE A 14 -0.99 5.39 -3.94
CA PHE A 14 -2.14 5.13 -3.07
C PHE A 14 -1.94 5.74 -1.69
N VAL A 15 -2.92 6.52 -1.22
CA VAL A 15 -2.90 7.15 0.10
C VAL A 15 -3.76 6.33 1.06
N VAL A 16 -3.14 5.88 2.16
CA VAL A 16 -3.80 5.11 3.21
C VAL A 16 -3.87 5.94 4.50
N PRO A 17 -5.06 6.24 5.02
CA PRO A 17 -5.19 6.85 6.34
C PRO A 17 -4.69 5.88 7.43
N THR A 18 -3.90 6.38 8.37
CA THR A 18 -3.34 5.58 9.46
C THR A 18 -4.20 5.70 10.73
N VAL A 19 -4.14 4.69 11.60
CA VAL A 19 -4.94 4.63 12.84
C VAL A 19 -4.66 5.79 13.82
N ASN A 20 -3.50 6.45 13.69
CA ASN A 20 -3.14 7.63 14.48
C ASN A 20 -3.52 8.97 13.80
N GLY A 21 -4.36 8.95 12.76
CA GLY A 21 -4.86 10.15 12.07
C GLY A 21 -3.90 10.76 11.05
N GLY A 22 -2.85 10.04 10.67
CA GLY A 22 -1.92 10.42 9.61
C GLY A 22 -2.30 9.82 8.25
N ASN A 23 -1.41 10.03 7.27
CA ASN A 23 -1.50 9.45 5.94
C ASN A 23 -0.19 8.73 5.60
N LEU A 24 -0.31 7.59 4.94
CA LEU A 24 0.80 6.84 4.35
C LEU A 24 0.67 6.86 2.82
N ASN A 25 1.65 7.42 2.13
CA ASN A 25 1.70 7.49 0.67
C ASN A 25 2.48 6.29 0.13
N LEU A 26 1.78 5.33 -0.46
CA LEU A 26 2.40 4.15 -1.06
C LEU A 26 2.64 4.37 -2.57
N PRO A 27 3.77 3.91 -3.12
CA PRO A 27 4.92 3.32 -2.41
C PRO A 27 5.92 4.38 -1.89
N ALA A 28 5.67 5.68 -2.12
CA ALA A 28 6.62 6.77 -1.90
C ALA A 28 7.24 6.84 -0.49
N ASP A 29 6.47 6.49 0.55
CA ASP A 29 6.90 6.55 1.95
C ASP A 29 7.55 5.22 2.42
N LEU A 30 7.56 4.17 1.60
CA LEU A 30 8.23 2.91 1.92
C LEU A 30 9.75 3.09 1.85
N THR A 31 10.48 2.50 2.80
CA THR A 31 11.93 2.58 2.86
C THR A 31 12.57 1.21 2.68
N GLY A 32 13.81 1.19 2.17
CA GLY A 32 14.55 -0.04 1.88
C GLY A 32 14.32 -0.57 0.46
N GLU A 33 14.95 -1.70 0.14
CA GLU A 33 14.94 -2.31 -1.19
C GLU A 33 13.63 -3.04 -1.52
N TYR A 34 12.94 -3.54 -0.49
CA TYR A 34 11.73 -4.35 -0.63
C TYR A 34 10.73 -4.05 0.49
N ALA A 35 9.44 -4.13 0.14
CA ALA A 35 8.33 -4.00 1.08
C ALA A 35 7.25 -5.06 0.82
N VAL A 36 6.50 -5.41 1.86
CA VAL A 36 5.39 -6.37 1.79
C VAL A 36 4.11 -5.71 2.30
N ILE A 37 3.06 -5.73 1.49
CA ILE A 37 1.73 -5.19 1.85
C ILE A 37 0.77 -6.37 2.04
N ILE A 38 0.17 -6.48 3.24
CA ILE A 38 -0.77 -7.54 3.60
C ILE A 38 -2.16 -6.93 3.75
N PHE A 39 -3.09 -7.32 2.86
CA PHE A 39 -4.50 -6.97 2.98
C PHE A 39 -5.22 -7.98 3.86
N TYR A 40 -5.91 -7.50 4.89
CA TYR A 40 -6.75 -8.32 5.77
C TYR A 40 -8.08 -7.61 6.04
N ARG A 41 -9.11 -8.35 6.45
CA ARG A 41 -10.49 -7.82 6.53
C ARG A 41 -10.75 -6.90 7.72
N GLY A 42 -9.98 -7.03 8.79
CA GLY A 42 -10.16 -6.24 9.99
C GLY A 42 -9.27 -6.71 11.13
N ALA A 43 -8.97 -5.79 12.03
CA ALA A 43 -8.34 -6.05 13.31
C ALA A 43 -9.41 -6.02 14.41
N TRP A 44 -9.10 -6.61 15.56
CA TRP A 44 -9.92 -6.51 16.76
C TRP A 44 -9.74 -5.15 17.43
#